data_AF-T0Z5S7-F1
#
_entry.id   AF-T0Z5S7-F1
#
_cell.length_a   1.000
_cell.length_b   1.000
_cell.length_c   1.000
_cell.angle_alpha   90.00
_cell.angle_beta   90.00
_cell.angle_gamma   90.00
#
_symmetry.space_group_name_H-M   'P 1'
#
loop_
_entity.id
_entity.type
_entity.pdbx_description
1 polymer ?
#
loop_
_entity_poly.entity_id
_entity_poly.type
_entity_poly.pdbx_seq_one_letter_code
_entity_poly.pdbx_strand_id
1 'polypeptide(L)'
;DGIAIRRPGDITLSLIQKYVDQVLTVSDETIALALYHLLEHNKILVEPAGAAGLAAILEGKLDISGKKTVIVISGGNTNLLLLSKIIYKSLEHESKLVRIGFKIPDRPGTLYRIAMAISEAGGNIYHAEVDNLDETTPTRVPEHYIHRQRPGLKACSGAF
;
A
#
# COMPACT_ATOMS: atom_id res chain seq x y z
N ASP A 1 5.36 -4.76 -15.53
CA ASP A 1 5.85 -5.61 -16.65
C ASP A 1 5.41 -5.14 -18.03
N GLY A 2 4.12 -4.92 -18.30
CA GLY A 2 3.64 -4.57 -19.65
C GLY A 2 4.25 -3.33 -20.33
N ILE A 3 4.91 -2.46 -19.56
CA ILE A 3 5.63 -1.26 -20.05
C ILE A 3 7.15 -1.30 -19.79
N ALA A 4 7.68 -2.43 -19.32
CA ALA A 4 9.09 -2.62 -19.00
C ALA A 4 9.88 -3.06 -20.25
N ILE A 5 10.05 -2.16 -21.21
CA ILE A 5 10.78 -2.41 -22.46
C ILE A 5 12.17 -1.74 -22.45
N ARG A 6 13.16 -2.37 -23.10
CA ARG A 6 14.51 -1.79 -23.25
C ARG A 6 14.56 -0.60 -24.20
N ARG A 7 13.80 -0.68 -25.30
CA ARG A 7 13.73 0.37 -26.34
C ARG A 7 12.37 0.30 -27.04
N PRO A 8 11.70 1.43 -27.32
CA PRO A 8 10.53 1.48 -28.19
C PRO A 8 10.86 1.04 -29.63
N GLY A 9 9.87 0.54 -30.36
CA GLY A 9 10.02 0.24 -31.79
C GLY A 9 10.20 1.51 -32.62
N ASP A 10 10.95 1.44 -33.71
CA ASP A 10 11.31 2.63 -34.49
C ASP A 10 10.09 3.32 -35.12
N ILE A 11 9.12 2.53 -35.62
CA ILE A 11 7.87 3.04 -36.19
C ILE A 11 7.04 3.75 -35.12
N THR A 12 6.84 3.12 -33.96
CA THR A 12 6.00 3.69 -32.90
C THR A 12 6.65 4.90 -32.25
N LEU A 13 7.97 4.90 -32.07
CA LEU A 13 8.72 6.05 -31.57
C LEU A 13 8.57 7.26 -32.52
N SER A 14 8.68 7.03 -33.84
CA SER A 14 8.51 8.09 -34.84
C SER A 14 7.10 8.68 -34.81
N LEU A 15 6.07 7.85 -34.60
CA LEU A 15 4.68 8.32 -34.46
C LEU A 15 4.49 9.09 -33.15
N ILE A 16 5.04 8.62 -32.03
CA ILE A 16 4.98 9.30 -30.73
C ILE A 16 5.59 10.70 -30.85
N GLN A 17 6.79 10.81 -31.44
CA GLN A 17 7.47 12.10 -31.64
C GLN A 17 6.67 13.09 -32.49
N LYS A 18 5.80 12.59 -33.39
CA LYS A 18 5.00 13.42 -34.29
C LYS A 18 3.66 13.85 -33.68
N TYR A 19 3.02 12.99 -32.88
CA TYR A 19 1.61 13.15 -32.49
C TYR A 19 1.37 13.29 -30.99
N VAL A 20 2.33 12.95 -30.14
CA VAL A 20 2.16 13.01 -28.68
C VAL A 20 2.73 14.33 -28.15
N ASP A 21 1.91 15.12 -27.48
CA ASP A 21 2.32 16.41 -26.91
C ASP A 21 3.30 16.26 -25.74
N GLN A 22 3.14 15.21 -24.93
CA GLN A 22 3.93 15.03 -23.73
C GLN A 22 4.06 13.55 -23.34
N VAL A 23 5.24 13.17 -22.85
CA VAL A 23 5.51 11.89 -22.19
C VAL A 23 5.82 12.15 -20.73
N LEU A 24 5.12 11.44 -19.84
CA LEU A 24 5.28 11.54 -18.39
C LEU A 24 5.80 10.22 -17.83
N THR A 25 6.62 10.31 -16.80
CA THR A 25 6.99 9.18 -15.94
C THR A 25 6.14 9.20 -14.68
N VAL A 26 5.99 8.07 -14.02
CA VAL A 26 5.28 7.92 -12.74
C VAL A 26 6.04 6.93 -11.86
N SER A 27 5.86 7.02 -10.55
CA SER A 27 6.46 6.09 -9.59
C SER A 27 5.70 4.76 -9.52
N ASP A 28 6.41 3.68 -9.17
CA ASP A 28 5.79 2.38 -8.93
C ASP A 28 4.83 2.43 -7.73
N GLU A 29 5.13 3.25 -6.72
CA GLU A 29 4.23 3.52 -5.60
C GLU A 29 2.89 4.09 -6.07
N THR A 30 2.90 5.09 -6.95
CA THR A 30 1.66 5.69 -7.44
C THR A 30 0.95 4.81 -8.46
N ILE A 31 1.66 3.97 -9.22
CA ILE A 31 1.03 2.90 -10.02
C ILE A 31 0.26 1.93 -9.13
N ALA A 32 0.86 1.48 -8.02
CA ALA A 32 0.20 0.58 -7.08
C ALA A 32 -1.04 1.23 -6.44
N LEU A 33 -0.95 2.51 -6.07
CA LEU A 33 -2.09 3.26 -5.54
C LEU A 33 -3.20 3.45 -6.59
N ALA A 34 -2.86 3.78 -7.82
CA ALA A 34 -3.81 3.91 -8.92
C ALA A 34 -4.55 2.60 -9.21
N LEU A 35 -3.82 1.47 -9.22
CA LEU A 35 -4.41 0.15 -9.33
C LEU A 35 -5.39 -0.11 -8.18
N TYR A 36 -4.98 0.18 -6.94
CA TYR A 36 -5.84 0.05 -5.78
C TYR A 36 -7.12 0.89 -5.91
N HIS A 37 -7.03 2.15 -6.34
CA HIS A 37 -8.22 2.99 -6.55
C HIS A 37 -9.16 2.47 -7.63
N LEU A 38 -8.62 1.98 -8.76
CA LEU A 38 -9.43 1.37 -9.83
C LEU A 38 -10.18 0.13 -9.32
N LEU A 39 -9.51 -0.68 -8.51
CA LEU A 39 -10.12 -1.86 -7.92
C LEU A 39 -11.16 -1.48 -6.85
N GLU A 40 -10.82 -0.58 -5.94
CA GLU A 40 -11.62 -0.25 -4.78
C GLU A 40 -12.89 0.54 -5.17
N HIS A 41 -12.76 1.55 -6.02
CA HIS A 41 -13.87 2.46 -6.34
C HIS A 41 -14.61 2.08 -7.62
N ASN A 42 -13.90 1.54 -8.62
CA ASN A 42 -14.50 1.24 -9.92
C ASN A 42 -14.72 -0.27 -10.15
N LYS A 43 -14.20 -1.12 -9.27
CA LYS A 43 -14.24 -2.59 -9.40
C LYS A 43 -13.59 -3.08 -10.70
N ILE A 44 -12.59 -2.33 -11.17
CA ILE A 44 -11.81 -2.65 -12.36
C ILE A 44 -10.52 -3.33 -11.91
N LEU A 45 -10.35 -4.60 -12.29
CA LEU A 45 -9.08 -5.30 -12.14
C LEU A 45 -8.18 -4.98 -13.32
N VAL A 46 -7.00 -4.43 -13.04
CA VAL A 46 -6.03 -3.96 -14.03
C VAL A 46 -4.63 -4.43 -13.67
N GLU A 47 -3.80 -4.68 -14.68
CA GLU A 47 -2.37 -4.88 -14.44
C GLU A 47 -1.67 -3.55 -14.10
N PRO A 48 -0.49 -3.55 -13.46
CA PRO A 48 0.20 -2.29 -13.10
C PRO A 48 0.41 -1.34 -14.28
N ALA A 49 0.77 -1.85 -15.45
CA ALA A 49 0.95 -1.05 -16.66
C ALA A 49 -0.33 -0.32 -17.10
N GLY A 50 -1.49 -0.97 -16.97
CA GLY A 50 -2.79 -0.39 -17.34
C GLY A 50 -3.27 0.70 -16.38
N ALA A 51 -2.67 0.82 -15.20
CA ALA A 51 -2.98 1.88 -14.22
C ALA A 51 -2.12 3.14 -14.39
N ALA A 52 -1.10 3.13 -15.26
CA ALA A 52 -0.12 4.22 -15.39
C ALA A 52 -0.77 5.58 -15.75
N GLY A 53 -1.83 5.59 -16.56
CA GLY A 53 -2.55 6.81 -16.92
C GLY A 53 -3.22 7.47 -15.71
N LEU A 54 -3.85 6.68 -14.83
CA LEU A 54 -4.41 7.20 -13.58
C LEU A 54 -3.31 7.63 -12.61
N ALA A 55 -2.20 6.89 -12.55
CA ALA A 55 -1.07 7.28 -11.71
C ALA A 55 -0.53 8.68 -12.04
N ALA A 56 -0.46 9.04 -13.33
CA ALA A 56 -0.02 10.37 -13.75
C ALA A 56 -0.95 11.49 -13.27
N ILE A 57 -2.27 11.21 -13.22
CA ILE A 57 -3.27 12.13 -12.67
C ILE A 57 -3.09 12.28 -11.16
N LEU A 58 -2.88 11.17 -10.44
CA LEU A 58 -2.69 11.19 -8.98
C LEU A 58 -1.42 11.92 -8.55
N GLU A 59 -0.35 11.87 -9.35
CA GLU A 59 0.87 12.65 -9.09
C GLU A 59 0.72 14.14 -9.45
N GLY A 60 -0.43 14.58 -9.95
CA GLY A 60 -0.67 15.99 -10.30
C GLY A 60 0.19 16.48 -11.46
N LYS A 61 0.66 15.58 -12.33
CA LYS A 61 1.57 15.90 -13.44
C LYS A 61 0.87 16.55 -14.64
N LEU A 62 -0.46 16.63 -14.63
CA LEU A 62 -1.29 17.19 -15.69
C LEU A 62 -2.32 18.17 -15.10
N ASP A 63 -2.43 19.36 -15.69
CA ASP A 63 -3.57 20.24 -15.42
C ASP A 63 -4.80 19.78 -16.22
N ILE A 64 -5.70 19.12 -15.51
CA ILE A 64 -6.96 18.59 -16.04
C ILE A 64 -8.18 19.39 -15.57
N SER A 65 -7.99 20.53 -14.92
CA SER A 65 -9.09 21.32 -14.36
C SER A 65 -10.04 21.81 -15.45
N GLY A 66 -11.35 21.56 -15.27
CA GLY A 66 -12.38 21.93 -16.24
C GLY A 66 -12.36 21.12 -17.55
N LYS A 67 -11.52 20.09 -17.67
CA LYS A 67 -11.38 19.27 -18.88
C LYS A 67 -12.09 17.93 -18.73
N LYS A 68 -12.67 17.44 -19.83
CA LYS A 68 -13.10 16.04 -19.93
C LYS A 68 -11.88 15.18 -20.22
N THR A 69 -11.46 14.39 -19.25
CA THR A 69 -10.25 13.56 -19.33
C THR A 69 -10.62 12.10 -19.47
N VAL A 70 -9.92 11.39 -20.36
CA VAL A 70 -10.07 9.95 -20.57
C VAL A 70 -8.73 9.28 -20.30
N ILE A 71 -8.77 8.19 -19.55
CA ILE A 71 -7.63 7.29 -19.37
C ILE A 71 -7.90 5.99 -20.11
N VAL A 72 -6.88 5.43 -20.75
CA VAL A 72 -6.95 4.11 -21.38
C VAL A 72 -6.50 3.07 -20.37
N ILE A 73 -7.38 2.12 -20.07
CA ILE A 73 -7.06 0.94 -19.25
C ILE A 73 -6.65 -0.18 -20.20
N SER A 74 -5.35 -0.43 -20.32
CA SER A 74 -4.78 -1.23 -21.42
C SER A 74 -4.70 -2.74 -21.16
N GLY A 75 -4.84 -3.22 -19.91
CA GLY A 75 -4.70 -4.64 -19.62
C GLY A 75 -5.24 -5.07 -18.26
N GLY A 76 -5.74 -6.31 -18.16
CA GLY A 76 -6.36 -6.88 -16.96
C GLY A 76 -5.67 -8.14 -16.40
N ASN A 77 -4.61 -8.62 -17.06
CA ASN A 77 -3.95 -9.86 -16.68
C ASN A 77 -3.00 -9.64 -15.49
N THR A 78 -3.53 -9.78 -14.28
CA THR A 78 -2.80 -9.43 -13.05
C THR A 78 -2.41 -10.67 -12.26
N ASN A 79 -1.19 -10.67 -11.73
CA ASN A 79 -0.74 -11.68 -10.77
C ASN A 79 -1.42 -11.46 -9.41
N LEU A 80 -2.19 -12.46 -8.94
CA LEU A 80 -2.92 -12.38 -7.66
C LEU A 80 -2.01 -12.18 -6.43
N LEU A 81 -0.78 -12.70 -6.44
CA LEU A 81 0.16 -12.49 -5.34
C LEU A 81 0.65 -11.05 -5.30
N LEU A 82 0.90 -10.44 -6.46
CA LEU A 82 1.25 -9.02 -6.55
C LEU A 82 0.07 -8.15 -6.11
N LEU A 83 -1.13 -8.49 -6.58
CA LEU A 83 -2.35 -7.78 -6.21
C LEU A 83 -2.57 -7.77 -4.70
N SER A 84 -2.45 -8.92 -4.06
CA SER A 84 -2.55 -9.05 -2.60
C SER A 84 -1.59 -8.12 -1.87
N LYS A 85 -0.31 -8.09 -2.29
CA LYS A 85 0.69 -7.18 -1.71
C LYS A 85 0.32 -5.70 -1.89
N ILE A 86 -0.17 -5.32 -3.07
CA ILE A 86 -0.61 -3.94 -3.35
C ILE A 86 -1.80 -3.57 -2.46
N ILE A 87 -2.78 -4.47 -2.31
CA ILE A 87 -3.95 -4.24 -1.45
C ILE A 87 -3.51 -4.00 -0.01
N TYR A 88 -2.71 -4.90 0.58
CA TYR A 88 -2.24 -4.74 1.95
C TYR A 88 -1.46 -3.44 2.17
N LYS A 89 -0.52 -3.12 1.27
CA LYS A 89 0.27 -1.88 1.35
C LYS A 89 -0.62 -0.64 1.21
N SER A 90 -1.63 -0.68 0.36
CA SER A 90 -2.55 0.45 0.14
C SER A 90 -3.51 0.64 1.32
N LEU A 91 -4.03 -0.45 1.90
CA LEU A 91 -4.83 -0.40 3.13
C LEU A 91 -4.03 0.17 4.31
N GLU A 92 -2.74 -0.16 4.41
CA GLU A 92 -1.85 0.48 5.37
C GLU A 92 -1.68 1.98 5.08
N HIS A 93 -1.45 2.36 3.81
CA HIS A 93 -1.30 3.76 3.41
C HIS A 93 -2.55 4.60 3.71
N GLU A 94 -3.74 4.06 3.46
CA GLU A 94 -5.02 4.71 3.77
C GLU A 94 -5.42 4.61 5.25
N SER A 95 -4.54 4.10 6.13
CA SER A 95 -4.82 3.90 7.57
C SER A 95 -6.06 3.04 7.85
N LYS A 96 -6.46 2.18 6.89
CA LYS A 96 -7.52 1.18 7.04
C LYS A 96 -7.02 -0.10 7.70
N LEU A 97 -5.72 -0.37 7.61
CA LEU A 97 -5.06 -1.51 8.25
C LEU A 97 -3.82 -1.03 8.99
N VAL A 98 -3.63 -1.52 10.22
CA VAL A 98 -2.45 -1.24 11.02
C VAL A 98 -1.89 -2.55 11.55
N ARG A 99 -0.57 -2.74 11.39
CA ARG A 99 0.17 -3.83 12.02
C ARG A 99 0.87 -3.29 13.26
N ILE A 100 0.58 -3.90 14.40
CA ILE A 100 1.20 -3.56 15.68
C ILE A 100 1.94 -4.79 16.19
N GLY A 101 3.22 -4.63 16.50
CA GLY A 101 4.06 -5.68 17.08
C GLY A 101 4.69 -5.19 18.38
N PHE A 102 4.54 -5.97 19.44
CA PHE A 102 5.08 -5.68 20.75
C PHE A 102 5.30 -6.98 21.53
N LYS A 103 6.25 -6.93 22.46
CA LYS A 103 6.52 -8.05 23.38
C LYS A 103 5.59 -7.95 24.58
N ILE A 104 5.13 -9.09 25.07
CA ILE A 104 4.16 -9.16 26.17
C ILE A 104 4.70 -10.04 27.30
N PRO A 105 4.39 -9.73 28.57
CA PRO A 105 4.66 -10.65 29.68
C PRO A 105 3.88 -11.95 29.50
N ASP A 106 4.58 -13.08 29.61
CA ASP A 106 3.97 -14.42 29.60
C ASP A 106 3.27 -14.69 30.94
N ARG A 107 2.05 -14.14 31.05
CA ARG A 107 1.18 -14.30 32.21
C ARG A 107 -0.27 -14.51 31.75
N PRO A 108 -1.05 -15.34 32.45
CA PRO A 108 -2.47 -15.51 32.16
C PRO A 108 -3.20 -14.15 32.17
N GLY A 109 -4.00 -13.90 31.11
CA GLY A 109 -4.83 -12.71 30.99
C GLY A 109 -4.18 -11.52 30.26
N THR A 110 -2.88 -11.55 29.93
CA THR A 110 -2.22 -10.46 29.20
C THR A 110 -2.86 -10.20 27.83
N LEU A 111 -3.05 -11.26 27.02
CA LEU A 111 -3.68 -11.16 25.70
C LEU A 111 -5.13 -10.65 25.78
N TYR A 112 -5.86 -11.04 26.82
CA TYR A 112 -7.22 -10.56 27.07
C TYR A 112 -7.25 -9.04 27.26
N ARG A 113 -6.33 -8.49 28.06
CA ARG A 113 -6.24 -7.04 28.30
C ARG A 113 -5.90 -6.26 27.03
N ILE A 114 -5.03 -6.82 26.18
CA ILE A 114 -4.69 -6.24 24.88
C ILE A 114 -5.92 -6.20 23.96
N ALA A 115 -6.61 -7.33 23.82
CA ALA A 115 -7.79 -7.42 22.97
C ALA A 115 -8.90 -6.47 23.46
N MET A 116 -9.06 -6.36 24.78
CA MET A 116 -9.98 -5.40 25.41
C MET A 116 -9.60 -3.96 25.07
N ALA A 117 -8.35 -3.56 25.25
CA ALA A 117 -7.91 -2.20 24.95
C ALA A 117 -8.12 -1.83 23.47
N ILE A 118 -7.89 -2.77 22.54
CA ILE A 118 -8.17 -2.56 21.11
C ILE A 118 -9.67 -2.38 20.88
N SER A 119 -10.51 -3.21 21.50
CA SER A 119 -11.97 -3.12 21.39
C SER A 119 -12.50 -1.81 21.97
N GLU A 120 -11.98 -1.35 23.10
CA GLU A 120 -12.36 -0.07 23.74
C GLU A 120 -11.96 1.14 22.88
N ALA A 121 -10.86 1.04 22.14
CA ALA A 121 -10.46 2.01 21.14
C ALA A 121 -11.30 1.95 19.83
N GLY A 122 -12.30 1.06 19.76
CA GLY A 122 -13.14 0.86 18.57
C GLY A 122 -12.45 0.11 17.43
N GLY A 123 -11.32 -0.55 17.69
CA GLY A 123 -10.57 -1.33 16.72
C GLY A 123 -11.06 -2.76 16.58
N ASN A 124 -10.92 -3.32 15.38
CA ASN A 124 -11.13 -4.74 15.10
C ASN A 124 -9.79 -5.46 14.92
N ILE A 125 -9.67 -6.68 15.44
CA ILE A 125 -8.51 -7.54 15.24
C ILE A 125 -8.76 -8.43 14.02
N TYR A 126 -8.10 -8.11 12.89
CA TYR A 126 -8.18 -8.93 11.67
C TYR A 126 -7.34 -10.20 11.77
N HIS A 127 -6.15 -10.09 12.37
CA HIS A 127 -5.21 -11.18 12.55
C HIS A 127 -4.35 -10.92 13.79
N ALA A 128 -4.10 -11.96 14.57
CA ALA A 128 -3.20 -11.94 15.72
C ALA A 128 -2.35 -13.21 15.70
N GLU A 129 -1.05 -13.03 15.94
CA GLU A 129 -0.06 -14.09 16.02
C GLU A 129 0.76 -13.88 17.30
N VAL A 130 1.04 -14.97 18.00
CA VAL A 130 1.88 -14.97 19.20
C VAL A 130 2.99 -15.99 18.96
N ASP A 131 4.22 -15.50 18.95
CA ASP A 131 5.41 -16.33 18.82
C ASP A 131 6.13 -16.39 20.18
N ASN A 132 6.19 -17.59 20.76
CA ASN A 132 6.85 -17.88 22.02
C ASN A 132 8.21 -18.59 21.82
N LEU A 133 8.63 -18.78 20.58
CA LEU A 133 9.81 -19.57 20.20
C LEU A 133 10.93 -18.71 19.60
N ASP A 134 10.75 -17.40 19.46
CA ASP A 134 11.77 -16.50 18.96
C ASP A 134 12.96 -16.40 19.96
N GLU A 135 14.05 -17.14 19.67
CA GLU A 135 15.30 -17.18 20.44
C GLU A 135 15.98 -15.80 20.55
N THR A 136 15.61 -14.82 19.72
CA THR A 136 16.11 -13.44 19.82
C THR A 136 15.38 -12.62 20.89
N THR A 137 14.42 -13.22 21.60
CA THR A 137 13.66 -12.58 22.68
C THR A 137 14.48 -12.55 23.97
N PRO A 138 14.84 -11.36 24.50
CA PRO A 138 15.50 -11.29 25.81
C PRO A 138 14.59 -11.89 26.89
N THR A 139 15.14 -12.78 27.71
CA THR A 139 14.45 -13.41 28.86
C THR A 139 13.91 -12.41 29.90
N ARG A 140 14.33 -11.15 29.80
CA ARG A 140 13.70 -9.98 30.43
C ARG A 140 13.46 -8.91 29.39
N VAL A 141 12.19 -8.66 29.08
CA VAL A 141 11.78 -7.53 28.25
C VAL A 141 11.45 -6.35 29.17
N PRO A 142 11.99 -5.14 28.95
CA PRO A 142 11.44 -3.93 29.57
C PRO A 142 9.98 -3.77 29.12
N GLU A 143 9.11 -3.24 29.98
CA GLU A 143 7.64 -3.20 29.82
C GLU A 143 7.14 -2.56 28.50
N HIS A 144 8.00 -1.88 27.74
CA HIS A 144 7.65 -1.22 26.48
C HIS A 144 8.72 -1.44 25.39
N TYR A 145 8.52 -2.44 24.53
CA TYR A 145 9.26 -2.55 23.26
C TYR A 145 8.26 -2.54 22.09
N ILE A 146 8.22 -1.41 21.38
CA ILE A 146 7.43 -1.22 20.16
C ILE A 146 8.40 -1.27 18.97
N HIS A 147 8.29 -2.29 18.12
CA HIS A 147 9.03 -2.28 16.86
C HIS A 147 8.30 -1.37 15.86
N ARG A 148 8.71 -0.10 15.77
CA ARG A 148 8.13 0.87 14.83
C ARG A 148 8.67 0.64 13.43
N GLN A 149 7.81 0.28 12.47
CA GLN A 149 8.15 0.28 11.05
C GLN A 149 7.76 1.57 10.30
N ARG A 150 7.35 2.65 10.99
CA ARG A 150 7.08 3.96 10.36
C ARG A 150 7.93 5.10 10.94
N PRO A 151 8.55 5.95 10.10
CA PRO A 151 8.94 7.30 10.50
C PRO A 151 7.69 8.19 10.57
N GLY A 152 7.43 8.83 11.72
CA GLY A 152 6.48 9.95 11.81
C GLY A 152 5.30 9.82 12.78
N LEU A 153 5.00 8.64 13.34
CA LEU A 153 3.96 8.54 14.38
C LEU A 153 4.53 8.97 15.75
N LYS A 154 4.02 10.08 16.30
CA LYS A 154 4.34 10.47 17.69
C LYS A 154 3.85 9.38 18.65
N ALA A 155 4.68 9.08 19.66
CA ALA A 155 4.29 8.17 20.74
C ALA A 155 3.01 8.70 21.41
N CYS A 156 1.97 7.89 21.52
CA CYS A 156 0.97 8.11 22.56
C CYS A 156 1.66 7.75 23.88
N SER A 157 2.16 8.76 24.60
CA SER A 157 2.62 8.62 25.97
C SER A 157 1.38 8.63 26.88
N GLY A 158 0.78 7.46 27.06
CA GLY A 158 -0.18 7.19 28.12
C GLY A 158 0.38 6.05 28.96
N ALA A 159 0.66 6.33 30.23
CA ALA A 159 0.97 5.28 31.19
C ALA A 159 -0.27 4.38 31.33
N PHE A 160 -0.10 3.09 31.07
CA PHE A 160 -1.04 2.04 31.47
C PHE A 160 -0.57 1.42 32.79
#